data_AF-A0AAD0JA71-F1
#
_entry.id   AF-A0AAD0JA71-F1
#
_cell.length_a   1.000
_cell.length_b   1.000
_cell.length_c   1.000
_cell.angle_alpha   90.00
_cell.angle_beta   90.00
_cell.angle_gamma   90.00
#
_symmetry.space_group_name_H-M   'P 1'
#
loop_
_entity.id
_entity.type
_entity.pdbx_description
1 polymer ?
#
loop_
_entity_poly.entity_id
_entity_poly.type
_entity_poly.pdbx_seq_one_letter_code
_entity_poly.pdbx_strand_id
1 'polypeptide(L)'
;MPSRSDDLFARLAAAENDAAALRSVLAEIAALTATAESFEFTHCIQLIAQSPALASAALGDWLITATRMDAARLLLQEMNISNLAGEQLVAFEPARLEAADAVLVGYRLAAFDAAPAVVLGWIVACFRADMDPNGKRLVALLSHEAQQYPGTTRRLLESLDPDLVARYPVLEEIRLAMTAAYAARVAAPRLKELMLSADDREVLRRHRLREQRDIHRQAEEASVLMKFIKRSHFKYASEVSLEFDVGGATSEQSLAMQEHELATELPFLAMTDPLRLLFLRRKLLEGQAP
;
A
#
# COMPACT_ATOMS: atom_id res chain seq x y z
N MET A 1 -16.56 34.46 3.65
CA MET A 1 -15.50 34.33 2.62
C MET A 1 -14.97 32.92 2.73
N PRO A 2 -14.97 32.12 1.65
CA PRO A 2 -14.37 30.79 1.70
C PRO A 2 -12.89 30.92 2.09
N SER A 3 -12.41 30.06 2.99
CA SER A 3 -10.99 30.00 3.30
C SER A 3 -10.21 29.55 2.05
N ARG A 4 -8.94 29.94 1.97
CA ARG A 4 -8.05 29.55 0.85
C ARG A 4 -8.00 28.02 0.64
N SER A 5 -8.20 27.25 1.70
CA SER A 5 -8.33 25.78 1.69
C SER A 5 -9.55 25.30 0.91
N ASP A 6 -10.72 25.88 1.17
CA ASP A 6 -12.00 25.45 0.58
C ASP A 6 -12.01 25.70 -0.93
N ASP A 7 -11.32 26.75 -1.37
CA ASP A 7 -11.12 27.06 -2.79
C ASP A 7 -10.19 26.04 -3.47
N LEU A 8 -9.12 25.59 -2.81
CA LEU A 8 -8.21 24.57 -3.36
C LEU A 8 -8.92 23.22 -3.52
N PHE A 9 -9.70 22.79 -2.53
CA PHE A 9 -10.44 21.52 -2.60
C PHE A 9 -11.51 21.54 -3.69
N ALA A 10 -12.26 22.65 -3.81
CA ALA A 10 -13.25 22.82 -4.86
C ALA A 10 -12.61 22.82 -6.26
N ARG A 11 -11.45 23.47 -6.41
CA ARG A 11 -10.67 23.47 -7.65
C ARG A 11 -10.15 22.09 -8.02
N LEU A 12 -9.69 21.30 -7.04
CA LEU A 12 -9.24 19.92 -7.27
C LEU A 12 -10.38 19.04 -7.77
N ALA A 13 -11.55 19.11 -7.12
CA ALA A 13 -12.73 18.35 -7.52
C ALA A 13 -13.24 18.77 -8.91
N ALA A 14 -13.26 20.08 -9.21
CA ALA A 14 -13.68 20.58 -10.51
C ALA A 14 -12.71 20.23 -11.65
N ALA A 15 -11.42 20.07 -11.33
CA ALA A 15 -10.36 19.80 -12.31
C ALA A 15 -10.23 18.32 -12.71
N GLU A 16 -10.94 17.38 -12.08
CA GLU A 16 -10.80 15.94 -12.34
C GLU A 16 -10.95 15.55 -13.83
N ASN A 17 -11.79 16.28 -14.57
CA ASN A 17 -12.04 16.05 -16.00
C ASN A 17 -11.27 16.98 -16.94
N ASP A 18 -10.56 17.99 -16.41
CA ASP A 18 -9.76 18.94 -17.21
C ASP A 18 -8.27 18.74 -16.92
N ALA A 19 -7.57 18.09 -17.85
CA ALA A 19 -6.15 17.77 -17.71
C ALA A 19 -5.26 19.01 -17.52
N ALA A 20 -5.60 20.16 -18.11
CA ALA A 20 -4.80 21.38 -17.99
C ALA A 20 -4.99 22.02 -16.61
N ALA A 21 -6.24 22.14 -16.17
CA ALA A 21 -6.56 22.63 -14.82
C ALA A 21 -5.97 21.72 -13.74
N LEU A 22 -6.05 20.41 -13.93
CA LEU A 22 -5.55 19.41 -12.99
C LEU A 22 -4.04 19.51 -12.80
N ARG A 23 -3.27 19.64 -13.88
CA ARG A 23 -1.80 19.82 -13.80
C ARG A 23 -1.42 21.07 -13.01
N SER A 24 -2.16 22.17 -13.18
CA SER A 24 -1.91 23.40 -12.42
C SER A 24 -2.20 23.21 -10.93
N VAL A 25 -3.30 22.55 -10.57
CA VAL A 25 -3.67 22.30 -9.17
C VAL A 25 -2.70 21.32 -8.51
N LEU A 26 -2.30 20.25 -9.20
CA LEU A 26 -1.31 19.29 -8.71
C LEU A 26 0.06 19.94 -8.47
N ALA A 27 0.46 20.91 -9.30
CA ALA A 27 1.69 21.65 -9.09
C ALA A 27 1.61 22.54 -7.84
N GLU A 28 0.45 23.17 -7.58
CA GLU A 28 0.20 23.95 -6.37
C GLU A 28 0.25 23.05 -5.12
N ILE A 29 -0.40 21.88 -5.15
CA ILE A 29 -0.37 20.89 -4.07
C ILE A 29 1.05 20.37 -3.82
N ALA A 30 1.81 20.08 -4.88
CA ALA A 30 3.19 19.62 -4.74
C ALA A 30 4.10 20.67 -4.09
N ALA A 31 3.82 21.97 -4.26
CA ALA A 31 4.56 23.04 -3.61
C ALA A 31 4.28 23.13 -2.08
N LEU A 32 3.14 22.60 -1.63
CA LEU A 32 2.76 22.54 -0.21
C LEU A 32 3.45 21.39 0.55
N THR A 33 4.29 20.60 -0.10
CA THR A 33 5.08 19.52 0.53
C THR A 33 6.00 20.03 1.64
N ALA A 34 6.48 21.27 1.54
CA ALA A 34 7.25 21.91 2.62
C ALA A 34 6.43 22.08 3.92
N THR A 35 5.11 22.03 3.82
CA THR A 35 4.15 22.05 4.93
C THR A 35 3.38 20.73 5.00
N ALA A 36 4.08 19.59 4.91
CA ALA A 36 3.46 18.26 4.92
C ALA A 36 2.58 17.98 6.16
N GLU A 37 2.79 18.69 7.28
CA GLU A 37 1.94 18.60 8.49
C GLU A 37 0.68 19.48 8.43
N SER A 38 0.51 20.27 7.37
CA SER A 38 -0.69 21.09 7.20
C SER A 38 -1.90 20.21 6.91
N PHE A 39 -3.03 20.56 7.54
CA PHE A 39 -4.32 19.90 7.28
C PHE A 39 -4.68 19.95 5.79
N GLU A 40 -4.41 21.07 5.12
CA GLU A 40 -4.73 21.28 3.70
C GLU A 40 -4.03 20.27 2.79
N PHE A 41 -2.72 20.07 2.99
CA PHE A 41 -1.95 19.12 2.21
C PHE A 41 -2.40 17.68 2.47
N THR A 42 -2.52 17.27 3.74
CA THR A 42 -2.95 15.92 4.11
C THR A 42 -4.33 15.60 3.54
N HIS A 43 -5.27 16.54 3.60
CA HIS A 43 -6.60 16.34 3.04
C HIS A 43 -6.57 16.23 1.51
N CYS A 44 -5.78 17.06 0.81
CA CYS A 44 -5.60 16.93 -0.64
C CYS A 44 -5.02 15.57 -1.02
N ILE A 45 -4.01 15.07 -0.31
CA ILE A 45 -3.41 13.76 -0.57
C ILE A 45 -4.44 12.64 -0.38
N GLN A 46 -5.27 12.70 0.66
CA GLN A 46 -6.35 11.74 0.87
C GLN A 46 -7.38 11.76 -0.26
N LEU A 47 -7.81 12.94 -0.71
CA LEU A 47 -8.74 13.08 -1.84
C LEU A 47 -8.14 12.52 -3.14
N ILE A 48 -6.86 12.81 -3.40
CA ILE A 48 -6.15 12.29 -4.57
C ILE A 48 -6.06 10.75 -4.49
N ALA A 49 -5.70 10.20 -3.33
CA ALA A 49 -5.55 8.75 -3.14
C ALA A 49 -6.87 7.97 -3.31
N GLN A 50 -8.02 8.61 -3.09
CA GLN A 50 -9.35 8.00 -3.19
C GLN A 50 -9.91 8.01 -4.62
N SER A 51 -9.51 8.95 -5.48
CA SER A 51 -9.96 9.00 -6.88
C SER A 51 -8.96 8.32 -7.81
N PRO A 52 -9.38 7.31 -8.61
CA PRO A 52 -8.53 6.68 -9.63
C PRO A 52 -7.96 7.67 -10.64
N ALA A 53 -8.76 8.65 -11.07
CA ALA A 53 -8.37 9.64 -12.07
C ALA A 53 -7.34 10.62 -11.51
N LEU A 54 -7.58 11.16 -10.31
CA LEU A 54 -6.66 12.07 -9.64
C LEU A 54 -5.35 11.38 -9.26
N ALA A 55 -5.42 10.16 -8.71
CA ALA A 55 -4.25 9.36 -8.38
C ALA A 55 -3.39 9.10 -9.62
N SER A 56 -3.99 8.70 -10.75
CA SER A 56 -3.25 8.48 -12.00
C SER A 56 -2.58 9.73 -12.54
N ALA A 57 -3.26 10.87 -12.50
CA ALA A 57 -2.67 12.14 -12.93
C ALA A 57 -1.54 12.60 -12.00
N ALA A 58 -1.73 12.50 -10.69
CA ALA A 58 -0.73 12.87 -9.68
C ALA A 58 0.51 11.98 -9.75
N LEU A 59 0.34 10.65 -9.83
CA LEU A 59 1.45 9.71 -9.98
C LEU A 59 2.20 9.94 -11.30
N GLY A 60 1.48 10.17 -12.40
CA GLY A 60 2.09 10.53 -13.68
C GLY A 60 2.92 11.80 -13.60
N ASP A 61 2.40 12.87 -13.03
CA ASP A 61 3.11 14.15 -12.96
C ASP A 61 4.29 14.12 -11.95
N TRP A 62 4.08 13.54 -10.77
CA TRP A 62 5.02 13.59 -9.65
C TRP A 62 6.09 12.50 -9.68
N LEU A 63 5.76 11.30 -10.15
CA LEU A 63 6.77 10.24 -10.26
C LEU A 63 7.64 10.40 -11.48
N ILE A 64 7.21 11.09 -12.54
CA ILE A 64 8.03 11.33 -13.74
C ILE A 64 9.02 12.47 -13.50
N THR A 65 8.57 13.53 -12.83
CA THR A 65 9.37 14.75 -12.60
C THR A 65 10.17 14.66 -11.31
N ALA A 66 11.50 14.66 -11.41
CA ALA A 66 12.40 14.55 -10.25
C ALA A 66 12.21 15.63 -9.17
N THR A 67 11.67 16.81 -9.52
CA THR A 67 11.44 17.91 -8.58
C THR A 67 10.21 17.74 -7.69
N ARG A 68 9.33 16.77 -7.98
CA ARG A 68 8.06 16.55 -7.26
C ARG A 68 8.02 15.19 -6.54
N MET A 69 9.18 14.54 -6.40
CA MET A 69 9.29 13.21 -5.83
C MET A 69 8.84 13.12 -4.37
N ASP A 70 8.98 14.21 -3.60
CA ASP A 70 8.54 14.24 -2.21
C ASP A 70 7.02 14.17 -2.09
N ALA A 71 6.29 14.88 -2.98
CA ALA A 71 4.83 14.79 -3.08
C ALA A 71 4.40 13.37 -3.44
N ALA A 72 5.07 12.76 -4.42
CA ALA A 72 4.84 11.38 -4.82
C ALA A 72 5.06 10.40 -3.65
N ARG A 73 6.13 10.55 -2.86
CA ARG A 73 6.39 9.69 -1.70
C ARG A 73 5.29 9.81 -0.63
N LEU A 74 4.81 11.01 -0.35
CA LEU A 74 3.74 11.23 0.63
C LEU A 74 2.40 10.64 0.14
N LEU A 75 2.09 10.78 -1.15
CA LEU A 75 0.94 10.11 -1.76
C LEU A 75 1.06 8.59 -1.65
N LEU A 76 2.23 8.03 -1.99
CA LEU A 76 2.47 6.60 -1.88
C LEU A 76 2.39 6.10 -0.44
N GLN A 77 2.83 6.89 0.53
CA GLN A 77 2.68 6.55 1.94
C GLN A 77 1.20 6.42 2.32
N GLU A 78 0.35 7.37 1.94
CA GLU A 78 -1.10 7.31 2.20
C GLU A 78 -1.76 6.09 1.52
N MET A 79 -1.38 5.83 0.26
CA MET A 79 -1.87 4.67 -0.48
C MET A 79 -1.38 3.35 0.13
N ASN A 80 -0.14 3.29 0.62
CA ASN A 80 0.41 2.12 1.28
C ASN A 80 -0.29 1.84 2.60
N ILE A 81 -0.56 2.87 3.41
CA ILE A 81 -1.30 2.73 4.68
C ILE A 81 -2.70 2.17 4.40
N SER A 82 -3.39 2.71 3.40
CA SER A 82 -4.75 2.30 3.03
C SER A 82 -4.81 0.91 2.41
N ASN A 83 -3.72 0.42 1.79
CA ASN A 83 -3.70 -0.82 1.01
C ASN A 83 -2.67 -1.85 1.50
N LEU A 84 -2.18 -1.72 2.73
CA LEU A 84 -1.08 -2.54 3.26
C LEU A 84 -1.43 -4.05 3.23
N ALA A 85 -2.66 -4.39 3.58
CA ALA A 85 -3.22 -5.73 3.48
C ALA A 85 -4.31 -5.85 2.39
N GLY A 86 -4.27 -4.97 1.39
CA GLY A 86 -5.30 -4.85 0.36
C GLY A 86 -5.69 -6.21 -0.25
N GLU A 87 -6.98 -6.50 -0.24
CA GLU A 87 -7.56 -7.71 -0.85
C GLU A 87 -7.93 -7.51 -2.32
N GLN A 88 -7.96 -6.26 -2.77
CA GLN A 88 -8.34 -5.87 -4.12
C GLN A 88 -7.27 -5.00 -4.76
N LEU A 89 -7.22 -5.04 -6.08
CA LEU A 89 -6.36 -4.18 -6.88
C LEU A 89 -6.86 -2.73 -6.81
N VAL A 90 -5.95 -1.78 -6.62
CA VAL A 90 -6.29 -0.36 -6.67
C VAL A 90 -6.61 0.03 -8.12
N ALA A 91 -7.72 0.75 -8.31
CA ALA A 91 -8.15 1.21 -9.63
C ALA A 91 -7.37 2.45 -10.08
N PHE A 92 -7.03 2.51 -11.37
CA PHE A 92 -6.28 3.61 -11.99
C PHE A 92 -6.74 3.85 -13.43
N GLU A 93 -6.49 5.07 -13.93
CA GLU A 93 -6.75 5.51 -15.31
C GLU A 93 -5.45 5.94 -16.02
N PRO A 94 -4.54 5.02 -16.34
CA PRO A 94 -3.26 5.36 -16.98
C PRO A 94 -3.41 5.89 -18.41
N ALA A 95 -4.57 5.69 -19.06
CA ALA A 95 -4.87 6.19 -20.41
C ALA A 95 -4.79 7.73 -20.56
N ARG A 96 -4.74 8.46 -19.43
CA ARG A 96 -4.53 9.91 -19.40
C ARG A 96 -3.07 10.32 -19.61
N LEU A 97 -2.15 9.36 -19.59
CA LEU A 97 -0.71 9.55 -19.74
C LEU A 97 -0.23 9.04 -21.10
N GLU A 98 0.96 9.45 -21.51
CA GLU A 98 1.62 8.78 -22.63
C GLU A 98 2.01 7.35 -22.25
N ALA A 99 1.97 6.43 -23.21
CA ALA A 99 2.25 5.00 -22.98
C ALA A 99 3.61 4.75 -22.30
N ALA A 100 4.67 5.46 -22.74
CA ALA A 100 6.00 5.34 -22.16
C ALA A 100 6.03 5.81 -20.69
N ASP A 101 5.33 6.90 -20.41
CA ASP A 101 5.21 7.52 -19.10
C ASP A 101 4.42 6.63 -18.13
N ALA A 102 3.30 6.06 -18.58
CA ALA A 102 2.51 5.13 -17.79
C ALA A 102 3.31 3.89 -17.38
N VAL A 103 4.12 3.34 -18.30
CA VAL A 103 4.99 2.20 -17.99
C VAL A 103 6.11 2.60 -17.02
N LEU A 104 6.72 3.78 -17.21
CA LEU A 104 7.75 4.29 -16.30
C LEU A 104 7.22 4.51 -14.88
N VAL A 105 5.99 5.02 -14.74
CA VAL A 105 5.33 5.14 -13.43
C VAL A 105 5.24 3.78 -12.75
N GLY A 106 4.84 2.73 -13.47
CA GLY A 106 4.80 1.36 -12.92
C GLY A 106 6.16 0.90 -12.37
N TYR A 107 7.24 1.14 -13.11
CA TYR A 107 8.59 0.84 -12.64
C TYR A 107 8.97 1.65 -11.38
N ARG A 108 8.64 2.93 -11.34
CA ARG A 108 8.93 3.80 -10.18
C ARG A 108 8.09 3.43 -8.96
N LEU A 109 6.84 3.02 -9.14
CA LEU A 109 6.01 2.48 -8.05
C LEU A 109 6.67 1.27 -7.38
N ALA A 110 7.12 0.29 -8.18
CA ALA A 110 7.86 -0.86 -7.67
C ALA A 110 9.18 -0.45 -6.98
N ALA A 111 9.88 0.55 -7.54
CA ALA A 111 11.12 1.05 -6.95
C ALA A 111 10.93 1.73 -5.57
N PHE A 112 9.80 2.41 -5.37
CA PHE A 112 9.43 3.06 -4.11
C PHE A 112 8.78 2.12 -3.09
N ASP A 113 8.73 0.81 -3.36
CA ASP A 113 8.14 -0.16 -2.44
C ASP A 113 6.65 0.16 -2.15
N ALA A 114 5.92 0.60 -3.19
CA ALA A 114 4.49 0.76 -3.09
C ALA A 114 3.83 -0.60 -2.79
N ALA A 115 2.71 -0.58 -2.06
CA ALA A 115 2.02 -1.79 -1.66
C ALA A 115 1.67 -2.64 -2.91
N PRO A 116 1.75 -3.99 -2.84
CA PRO A 116 1.52 -4.84 -4.02
C PRO A 116 0.17 -4.58 -4.71
N ALA A 117 -0.87 -4.25 -3.94
CA ALA A 117 -2.18 -3.87 -4.47
C ALA A 117 -2.16 -2.60 -5.35
N VAL A 118 -1.28 -1.65 -5.02
CA VAL A 118 -1.06 -0.41 -5.77
C VAL A 118 -0.28 -0.71 -7.05
N VAL A 119 0.86 -1.41 -6.94
CA VAL A 119 1.73 -1.71 -8.09
C VAL A 119 1.01 -2.61 -9.10
N LEU A 120 0.42 -3.72 -8.63
CA LEU A 120 -0.33 -4.63 -9.50
C LEU A 120 -1.58 -3.96 -10.07
N GLY A 121 -2.25 -3.10 -9.29
CA GLY A 121 -3.39 -2.31 -9.76
C GLY A 121 -3.00 -1.43 -10.96
N TRP A 122 -1.85 -0.75 -10.86
CA TRP A 122 -1.30 0.05 -11.95
C TRP A 122 -0.95 -0.81 -13.19
N ILE A 123 -0.25 -1.94 -12.99
CA ILE A 123 0.13 -2.85 -14.08
C ILE A 123 -1.12 -3.35 -14.83
N VAL A 124 -2.13 -3.80 -14.10
CA VAL A 124 -3.39 -4.30 -14.66
C VAL A 124 -4.15 -3.20 -15.39
N ALA A 125 -4.17 -1.98 -14.85
CA ALA A 125 -4.76 -0.83 -15.53
C ALA A 125 -4.02 -0.50 -16.84
N CYS A 126 -2.69 -0.60 -16.86
CA CYS A 126 -1.88 -0.44 -18.07
C CYS A 126 -2.16 -1.52 -19.12
N PHE A 127 -2.37 -2.77 -18.72
CA PHE A 127 -2.81 -3.84 -19.64
C PHE A 127 -4.20 -3.55 -20.22
N ARG A 128 -5.16 -3.12 -19.39
CA ARG A 128 -6.51 -2.76 -19.85
C ARG A 128 -6.48 -1.62 -20.88
N ALA A 129 -5.64 -0.63 -20.65
CA ALA A 129 -5.49 0.53 -21.52
C ALA A 129 -4.54 0.31 -22.72
N ASP A 130 -3.92 -0.87 -22.84
CA ASP A 130 -2.95 -1.22 -23.89
C ASP A 130 -1.72 -0.28 -23.96
N MET A 131 -1.18 0.09 -22.79
CA MET A 131 -0.06 1.03 -22.65
C MET A 131 1.31 0.43 -23.03
N ASP A 132 1.39 -0.88 -23.24
CA ASP A 132 2.58 -1.56 -23.76
C ASP A 132 2.14 -2.55 -24.85
N PRO A 133 2.07 -2.13 -26.13
CA PRO A 133 1.54 -2.97 -27.20
C PRO A 133 2.28 -4.29 -27.40
N ASN A 134 3.56 -4.36 -27.01
CA ASN A 134 4.35 -5.59 -27.05
C ASN A 134 4.23 -6.41 -25.76
N GLY A 135 3.65 -5.85 -24.70
CA GLY A 135 3.49 -6.42 -23.36
C GLY A 135 4.80 -6.71 -22.60
N LYS A 136 5.97 -6.66 -23.25
CA LYS A 136 7.24 -7.14 -22.69
C LYS A 136 7.65 -6.42 -21.42
N ARG A 137 7.43 -5.10 -21.33
CA ARG A 137 7.83 -4.30 -20.16
C ARG A 137 6.88 -4.56 -19.00
N LEU A 138 5.57 -4.56 -19.27
CA LEU A 138 4.57 -4.87 -18.25
C LEU A 138 4.69 -6.32 -17.74
N VAL A 139 5.02 -7.28 -18.61
CA VAL A 139 5.27 -8.67 -18.23
C VAL A 139 6.51 -8.81 -17.34
N ALA A 140 7.59 -8.10 -17.67
CA ALA A 140 8.80 -8.09 -16.84
C ALA A 140 8.52 -7.52 -15.45
N LEU A 141 7.76 -6.42 -15.38
CA LEU A 141 7.36 -5.80 -14.12
C LEU A 141 6.41 -6.70 -13.31
N LEU A 142 5.42 -7.31 -13.96
CA LEU A 142 4.50 -8.27 -13.32
C LEU A 142 5.25 -9.50 -12.77
N SER A 143 6.23 -10.01 -13.54
CA SER A 143 7.07 -11.13 -13.11
C SER A 143 7.94 -10.76 -11.92
N HIS A 144 8.41 -9.52 -11.85
CA HIS A 144 9.15 -9.01 -10.70
C HIS A 144 8.27 -8.96 -9.44
N GLU A 145 7.07 -8.38 -9.53
CA GLU A 145 6.11 -8.34 -8.42
C GLU A 145 5.74 -9.74 -7.94
N ALA A 146 5.49 -10.68 -8.87
CA ALA A 146 5.23 -12.07 -8.54
C ALA A 146 6.39 -12.73 -7.78
N GLN A 147 7.64 -12.39 -8.10
CA GLN A 147 8.82 -12.89 -7.39
C GLN A 147 8.99 -12.27 -6.01
N GLN A 148 8.70 -10.97 -5.85
CA GLN A 148 8.83 -10.28 -4.56
C GLN A 148 7.70 -10.64 -3.60
N TYR A 149 6.47 -10.70 -4.10
CA TYR A 149 5.24 -10.91 -3.31
C TYR A 149 4.38 -12.05 -3.90
N PRO A 150 4.87 -13.30 -3.91
CA PRO A 150 4.18 -14.40 -4.57
C PRO A 150 2.79 -14.69 -3.98
N GLY A 151 2.65 -14.60 -2.66
CA GLY A 151 1.37 -14.87 -1.99
C GLY A 151 0.32 -13.81 -2.32
N THR A 152 0.72 -12.55 -2.21
CA THR A 152 -0.15 -11.38 -2.44
C THR A 152 -0.50 -11.25 -3.93
N THR A 153 0.47 -11.46 -4.83
CA THR A 153 0.25 -11.44 -6.28
C THR A 153 -0.73 -12.53 -6.70
N ARG A 154 -0.56 -13.77 -6.23
CA ARG A 154 -1.50 -14.86 -6.52
C ARG A 154 -2.93 -14.47 -6.15
N ARG A 155 -3.12 -13.99 -4.92
CA ARG A 155 -4.44 -13.62 -4.39
C ARG A 155 -5.07 -12.46 -5.18
N LEU A 156 -4.30 -11.42 -5.50
CA LEU A 156 -4.83 -10.24 -6.20
C LEU A 156 -5.16 -10.51 -7.67
N LEU A 157 -4.48 -11.46 -8.31
CA LEU A 157 -4.77 -11.84 -9.69
C LEU A 157 -5.96 -12.83 -9.82
N GLU A 158 -6.45 -13.42 -8.73
CA GLU A 158 -7.58 -14.37 -8.75
C GLU A 158 -8.91 -13.73 -9.15
N SER A 159 -9.11 -12.45 -8.86
CA SER A 159 -10.35 -11.72 -9.13
C SER A 159 -10.33 -10.94 -10.45
N LEU A 160 -9.38 -11.25 -11.34
CA LEU A 160 -9.26 -10.56 -12.62
C LEU A 160 -10.42 -10.90 -13.57
N ASP A 161 -10.75 -9.92 -14.41
CA ASP A 161 -11.75 -10.04 -15.46
C ASP A 161 -11.33 -11.12 -16.49
N PRO A 162 -12.15 -12.13 -16.76
CA PRO A 162 -11.88 -13.16 -17.75
C PRO A 162 -11.54 -12.61 -19.14
N ASP A 163 -12.14 -11.49 -19.56
CA ASP A 163 -11.90 -10.90 -20.87
C ASP A 163 -10.47 -10.33 -20.96
N LEU A 164 -9.99 -9.75 -19.88
CA LEU A 164 -8.62 -9.26 -19.79
C LEU A 164 -7.61 -10.42 -19.83
N VAL A 165 -7.91 -11.51 -19.10
CA VAL A 165 -7.09 -12.71 -19.08
C VAL A 165 -7.03 -13.37 -20.45
N ALA A 166 -8.14 -13.41 -21.18
CA ALA A 166 -8.18 -13.93 -22.55
C ALA A 166 -7.29 -13.11 -23.51
N ARG A 167 -7.26 -11.78 -23.34
CA ARG A 167 -6.39 -10.89 -24.13
C ARG A 167 -4.92 -11.01 -23.75
N TYR A 168 -4.61 -11.20 -22.46
CA TYR A 168 -3.24 -11.32 -21.95
C TYR A 168 -3.07 -12.60 -21.11
N PRO A 169 -2.86 -13.77 -21.77
CA PRO A 169 -2.76 -15.07 -21.09
C PRO A 169 -1.66 -15.15 -20.02
N VAL A 170 -0.62 -14.32 -20.15
CA VAL A 170 0.50 -14.22 -19.21
C VAL A 170 0.06 -13.90 -17.77
N LEU A 171 -1.07 -13.20 -17.58
CA LEU A 171 -1.65 -12.92 -16.26
C LEU A 171 -2.02 -14.23 -15.55
N GLU A 172 -2.63 -15.15 -16.28
CA GLU A 172 -3.03 -16.46 -15.77
C GLU A 172 -1.82 -17.39 -15.61
N GLU A 173 -0.88 -17.37 -16.56
CA GLU A 173 0.36 -18.15 -16.46
C GLU A 173 1.15 -17.81 -15.18
N ILE A 174 1.29 -16.52 -14.86
CA ILE A 174 1.96 -16.07 -13.64
C ILE A 174 1.17 -16.48 -12.40
N ARG A 175 -0.16 -16.33 -12.41
CA ARG A 175 -1.02 -16.76 -11.29
C ARG A 175 -0.88 -18.26 -11.02
N LEU A 176 -0.90 -19.09 -12.07
CA LEU A 176 -0.70 -20.54 -11.97
C LEU A 176 0.70 -20.90 -11.48
N ALA A 177 1.74 -20.23 -12.00
CA ALA A 177 3.12 -20.42 -11.55
C ALA A 177 3.28 -20.09 -10.06
N MET A 178 2.68 -18.99 -9.58
CA MET A 178 2.70 -18.62 -8.15
C MET A 178 1.91 -19.60 -7.29
N THR A 179 0.80 -20.12 -7.81
CA THR A 179 0.01 -21.17 -7.12
C THR A 179 0.83 -22.45 -6.96
N ALA A 180 1.52 -22.89 -8.01
CA ALA A 180 2.40 -24.05 -7.96
C ALA A 180 3.60 -23.84 -7.02
N ALA A 181 4.24 -22.67 -7.07
CA ALA A 181 5.34 -22.30 -6.18
C ALA A 181 4.90 -22.28 -4.71
N TYR A 182 3.72 -21.72 -4.43
CA TYR A 182 3.14 -21.71 -3.09
C TYR A 182 2.85 -23.13 -2.59
N ALA A 183 2.22 -23.98 -3.42
CA ALA A 183 1.95 -25.37 -3.08
C ALA A 183 3.25 -26.16 -2.79
N ALA A 184 4.28 -25.96 -3.62
CA ALA A 184 5.60 -26.56 -3.40
C ALA A 184 6.25 -26.09 -2.09
N ARG A 185 6.10 -24.80 -1.73
CA ARG A 185 6.60 -24.25 -0.46
C ARG A 185 5.87 -24.85 0.75
N VAL A 186 4.55 -25.01 0.67
CA VAL A 186 3.74 -25.64 1.74
C VAL A 186 4.13 -27.11 1.91
N ALA A 187 4.42 -27.80 0.80
CA ALA A 187 4.86 -29.20 0.80
C ALA A 187 6.35 -29.40 1.17
N ALA A 188 7.13 -28.32 1.28
CA ALA A 188 8.57 -28.42 1.54
C ALA A 188 8.85 -29.05 2.92
N PRO A 189 9.81 -29.99 3.02
CA PRO A 189 10.13 -30.64 4.29
C PRO A 189 10.71 -29.60 5.26
N ARG A 190 10.17 -29.58 6.49
CA ARG A 190 10.71 -28.72 7.56
C ARG A 190 12.04 -29.29 8.03
N LEU A 191 13.14 -28.63 7.66
CA LEU A 191 14.48 -29.00 8.09
C LEU A 191 14.63 -28.72 9.59
N LYS A 192 14.96 -29.76 10.37
CA LYS A 192 15.14 -29.65 11.83
C LYS A 192 16.24 -28.66 12.21
N GLU A 193 17.24 -28.49 11.36
CA GLU A 193 18.38 -27.57 11.54
C GLU A 193 17.96 -26.10 11.47
N LEU A 194 16.88 -25.79 10.75
CA LEU A 194 16.32 -24.44 10.63
C LEU A 194 15.16 -24.20 11.61
N MET A 195 14.82 -25.20 12.42
CA MET A 195 13.81 -25.04 13.47
C MET A 195 14.47 -24.45 14.72
N LEU A 196 13.90 -23.34 15.20
CA LEU A 196 14.27 -22.78 16.50
C LEU A 196 14.09 -23.83 17.60
N SER A 197 15.08 -23.92 18.49
CA SER A 197 15.00 -24.78 19.68
C SER A 197 13.79 -24.41 20.54
N ALA A 198 13.39 -25.27 21.48
CA ALA A 198 12.27 -24.95 22.37
C ALA A 198 12.55 -23.67 23.20
N ASP A 199 13.79 -23.51 23.65
CA ASP A 199 14.23 -22.35 24.43
C ASP A 199 14.25 -21.08 23.56
N ASP A 200 14.78 -21.16 22.34
CA ASP A 200 14.80 -20.01 21.42
C ASP A 200 13.39 -19.57 21.01
N ARG A 201 12.46 -20.53 20.86
CA ARG A 201 11.04 -20.23 20.60
C ARG A 201 10.39 -19.47 21.74
N GLU A 202 10.70 -19.82 22.99
CA GLU A 202 10.19 -19.12 24.17
C GLU A 202 10.80 -17.72 24.29
N VAL A 203 12.10 -17.57 24.01
CA VAL A 203 12.76 -16.26 23.96
C VAL A 203 12.13 -15.37 22.88
N LEU A 204 11.95 -15.90 21.66
CA LEU A 204 11.31 -15.18 20.56
C LEU A 204 9.87 -14.80 20.90
N ARG A 205 9.11 -15.69 21.52
CA ARG A 205 7.74 -15.41 21.97
C ARG A 205 7.70 -14.26 22.97
N ARG A 206 8.60 -14.26 23.96
CA ARG A 206 8.71 -13.16 24.93
C ARG A 206 9.13 -11.85 24.28
N HIS A 207 10.00 -11.91 23.26
CA HIS A 207 10.40 -10.75 22.48
C HIS A 207 9.21 -10.14 21.73
N ARG A 208 8.46 -10.96 20.99
CA ARG A 208 7.25 -10.52 20.27
C ARG A 208 6.21 -9.91 21.20
N LEU A 209 5.98 -10.52 22.36
CA LEU A 209 5.07 -9.97 23.38
C LEU A 209 5.57 -8.65 24.00
N ARG A 210 6.89 -8.41 24.03
CA ARG A 210 7.44 -7.09 24.43
C ARG A 210 7.21 -6.07 23.31
N GLU A 211 7.58 -6.40 22.08
CA GLU A 211 7.39 -5.54 20.91
C GLU A 211 5.92 -5.13 20.74
N GLN A 212 4.98 -6.07 20.81
CA GLN A 212 3.55 -5.76 20.73
C GLN A 212 3.11 -4.80 21.84
N ARG A 213 3.58 -4.99 23.07
CA ARG A 213 3.28 -4.07 24.18
C ARG A 213 3.88 -2.70 23.96
N ASP A 214 5.09 -2.62 23.42
CA ASP A 214 5.76 -1.35 23.15
C ASP A 214 5.09 -0.61 21.98
N ILE A 215 4.68 -1.31 20.92
CA ILE A 215 3.89 -0.76 19.80
C ILE A 215 2.55 -0.22 20.33
N HIS A 216 1.82 -1.00 21.14
CA HIS A 216 0.58 -0.53 21.74
C HIS A 216 0.78 0.67 22.64
N ARG A 217 1.84 0.67 23.47
CA ARG A 217 2.16 1.81 24.33
C ARG A 217 2.44 3.06 23.48
N GLN A 218 3.24 2.95 22.42
CA GLN A 218 3.55 4.07 21.53
C GLN A 218 2.29 4.57 20.79
N ALA A 219 1.44 3.66 20.31
CA ALA A 219 0.17 4.01 19.68
C ALA A 219 -0.79 4.71 20.65
N GLU A 220 -0.81 4.28 21.92
CA GLU A 220 -1.58 4.93 22.98
C GLU A 220 -1.06 6.32 23.32
N GLU A 221 0.26 6.47 23.44
CA GLU A 221 0.92 7.77 23.68
C GLU A 221 0.67 8.76 22.53
N ALA A 222 0.61 8.26 21.29
CA ALA A 222 0.32 9.06 20.10
C ALA A 222 -1.18 9.41 19.93
N SER A 223 -2.09 8.64 20.53
CA SER A 223 -3.53 8.81 20.32
C SER A 223 -4.14 9.91 21.21
N VAL A 224 -4.75 10.92 20.57
CA VAL A 224 -5.47 12.01 21.26
C VAL A 224 -6.72 11.50 22.00
N LEU A 225 -7.38 10.47 21.47
CA LEU A 225 -8.60 9.88 22.05
C LEU A 225 -8.31 9.13 23.37
N MET A 226 -7.12 8.53 23.49
CA MET A 226 -6.74 7.74 24.66
C MET A 226 -6.52 8.59 25.92
N LYS A 227 -6.35 9.92 25.78
CA LYS A 227 -6.24 10.85 26.91
C LYS A 227 -7.57 11.05 27.66
N PHE A 228 -8.70 10.67 27.05
CA PHE A 228 -10.04 10.81 27.64
C PHE A 228 -10.58 9.50 28.23
N ILE A 229 -9.89 8.37 28.03
CA ILE A 229 -10.33 7.04 28.49
C ILE A 229 -9.44 6.59 29.64
N LYS A 230 -10.03 6.30 30.80
CA LYS A 230 -9.32 5.74 31.97
C LYS A 230 -9.21 4.23 31.80
N ARG A 231 -7.99 3.67 31.72
CA ARG A 231 -7.77 2.23 31.59
C ARG A 231 -7.34 1.57 32.90
N SER A 232 -7.95 0.42 33.18
CA SER A 232 -7.55 -0.54 34.21
C SER A 232 -6.93 -1.76 33.52
N HIS A 233 -5.74 -2.17 33.95
CA HIS A 233 -5.03 -3.32 33.37
C HIS A 233 -5.36 -4.61 34.13
N PHE A 234 -6.13 -5.50 33.52
CA PHE A 234 -6.37 -6.84 34.04
C PHE A 234 -5.56 -7.87 33.25
N LYS A 235 -4.89 -8.79 33.95
CA LYS A 235 -3.86 -9.66 33.37
C LYS A 235 -4.40 -10.79 32.49
N TYR A 236 -5.69 -11.11 32.55
CA TYR A 236 -6.30 -12.19 31.77
C TYR A 236 -7.80 -11.93 31.63
N ALA A 237 -8.23 -11.28 30.55
CA ALA A 237 -9.64 -11.30 30.18
C ALA A 237 -9.78 -11.18 28.67
N SER A 238 -10.56 -12.09 28.07
CA SER A 238 -11.00 -12.01 26.67
C SER A 238 -12.09 -10.94 26.46
N GLU A 239 -12.55 -10.31 27.54
CA GLU A 239 -13.67 -9.38 27.57
C GLU A 239 -13.37 -8.25 28.58
N VAL A 240 -13.60 -7.01 28.17
CA VAL A 240 -13.40 -5.81 28.99
C VAL A 240 -14.78 -5.24 29.29
N SER A 241 -15.16 -5.12 30.56
CA SER A 241 -16.35 -4.34 30.93
C SER A 241 -15.97 -2.88 31.15
N LEU A 242 -16.63 -2.00 30.38
CA LEU A 242 -16.54 -0.56 30.52
C LEU A 242 -17.78 -0.08 31.25
N GLU A 243 -17.56 0.65 32.35
CA GLU A 243 -18.64 1.31 33.09
C GLU A 243 -18.76 2.74 32.59
N PHE A 244 -19.89 3.07 31.96
CA PHE A 244 -20.20 4.41 31.49
C PHE A 244 -21.13 5.08 32.48
N ASP A 245 -20.72 6.24 33.01
CA ASP A 245 -21.60 7.11 33.80
C ASP A 245 -22.19 8.18 32.88
N VAL A 246 -23.46 8.01 32.50
CA VAL A 246 -24.19 8.97 31.68
C VAL A 246 -25.38 9.47 32.51
N GLY A 247 -25.25 10.69 33.04
CA GLY A 247 -26.35 11.37 33.70
C GLY A 247 -26.82 10.73 35.02
N GLY A 248 -25.91 10.11 35.79
CA GLY A 248 -26.21 9.55 37.11
C GLY A 248 -26.77 8.12 37.07
N ALA A 249 -26.72 7.47 35.91
CA ALA A 249 -26.94 6.04 35.76
C ALA A 249 -25.66 5.39 35.22
N THR A 250 -25.10 4.45 35.98
CA THR A 250 -23.97 3.63 35.55
C THR A 250 -24.46 2.45 34.73
N SER A 251 -23.98 2.37 33.48
CA SER A 251 -24.24 1.26 32.56
C SER A 251 -22.93 0.51 32.31
N GLU A 252 -22.91 -0.79 32.60
CA GLU A 252 -21.79 -1.68 32.31
C GLU A 252 -22.00 -2.31 30.92
N GLN A 253 -21.04 -2.12 30.01
CA GLN A 253 -21.04 -2.77 28.70
C GLN A 253 -19.77 -3.59 28.56
N SER A 254 -19.91 -4.88 28.30
CA SER A 254 -18.80 -5.77 28.04
C SER A 254 -18.45 -5.76 26.54
N LEU A 255 -17.16 -5.55 26.25
CA LEU A 255 -16.58 -5.52 24.91
C LEU A 255 -15.53 -6.64 24.82
N ALA A 256 -15.77 -7.61 23.95
CA ALA A 256 -14.77 -8.61 23.62
C ALA A 256 -13.53 -7.92 23.02
N MET A 257 -12.34 -8.27 23.50
CA MET A 257 -11.10 -7.72 22.94
C MET A 257 -10.91 -8.25 21.52
N GLN A 258 -11.11 -7.40 20.51
CA GLN A 258 -10.76 -7.73 19.13
C GLN A 258 -9.24 -7.64 18.97
N GLU A 259 -8.59 -8.78 18.75
CA GLU A 259 -7.19 -8.81 18.31
C GLU A 259 -7.16 -8.46 16.82
N HIS A 260 -6.64 -7.27 16.50
CA HIS A 260 -6.38 -6.87 15.13
C HIS A 260 -4.94 -7.26 14.78
N GLU A 261 -4.74 -8.50 14.32
CA GLU A 261 -3.47 -8.94 13.72
C GLU A 261 -3.48 -8.62 12.23
N LEU A 262 -2.50 -7.82 11.78
CA LEU A 262 -2.33 -7.49 10.37
C LEU A 262 -1.10 -8.23 9.83
N ALA A 263 -1.35 -9.25 9.02
CA ALA A 263 -0.30 -10.06 8.41
C ALA A 263 -0.03 -9.58 6.98
N THR A 264 1.17 -9.05 6.75
CA THR A 264 1.62 -8.56 5.44
C THR A 264 2.83 -9.34 4.94
N GLU A 265 2.84 -9.64 3.65
CA GLU A 265 3.98 -10.27 3.00
C GLU A 265 5.12 -9.27 2.84
N LEU A 266 6.33 -9.64 3.26
CA LEU A 266 7.54 -8.87 3.01
C LEU A 266 8.14 -9.26 1.65
N PRO A 267 8.80 -8.32 0.94
CA PRO A 267 9.45 -8.64 -0.33
C PRO A 267 10.50 -9.73 -0.14
N PHE A 268 10.49 -10.74 -1.01
CA PHE A 268 11.37 -11.89 -0.91
C PHE A 268 12.85 -11.49 -0.78
N LEU A 269 13.32 -10.58 -1.63
CA LEU A 269 14.72 -10.15 -1.60
C LEU A 269 15.07 -9.35 -0.34
N ALA A 270 14.11 -8.68 0.31
CA ALA A 270 14.39 -8.03 1.59
C ALA A 270 14.78 -9.05 2.67
N MET A 271 14.26 -10.28 2.58
CA MET A 271 14.58 -11.36 3.51
C MET A 271 15.87 -12.10 3.14
N THR A 272 16.15 -12.28 1.84
CA THR A 272 17.28 -13.12 1.39
C THR A 272 18.53 -12.34 1.02
N ASP A 273 18.39 -11.17 0.39
CA ASP A 273 19.50 -10.36 -0.12
C ASP A 273 19.11 -8.87 -0.26
N PRO A 274 19.23 -8.09 0.84
CA PRO A 274 18.82 -6.69 0.84
C PRO A 274 19.72 -5.80 -0.06
N LEU A 275 20.96 -6.18 -0.32
CA LEU A 275 21.86 -5.40 -1.19
C LEU A 275 21.44 -5.50 -2.64
N ARG A 276 21.09 -6.71 -3.09
CA ARG A 276 20.54 -6.92 -4.43
C ARG A 276 19.21 -6.17 -4.62
N LEU A 277 18.36 -6.13 -3.60
CA LEU A 277 17.12 -5.36 -3.64
C LEU A 277 17.40 -3.87 -3.91
N LEU A 278 18.38 -3.26 -3.24
CA LEU A 278 18.75 -1.85 -3.48
C LEU A 278 19.21 -1.60 -4.92
N PHE A 279 20.04 -2.50 -5.47
CA PHE A 279 20.48 -2.40 -6.85
C PHE A 279 19.32 -2.50 -7.85
N LEU A 280 18.38 -3.42 -7.62
CA LEU A 280 17.18 -3.56 -8.44
C LEU A 280 16.29 -2.32 -8.36
N ARG A 281 16.04 -1.79 -7.16
CA ARG A 281 15.27 -0.54 -7.00
C ARG A 281 15.87 0.61 -7.80
N ARG A 282 17.20 0.73 -7.84
CA ARG A 282 17.87 1.74 -8.67
C ARG A 282 17.60 1.55 -10.17
N LYS A 283 17.67 0.32 -10.68
CA LYS A 283 17.32 0.01 -12.07
C LYS A 283 15.87 0.34 -12.39
N LEU A 284 14.95 0.00 -11.50
CA LEU A 284 13.54 0.30 -11.63
C LEU A 284 13.28 1.83 -11.65
N LEU A 285 13.99 2.64 -10.85
CA LEU A 285 13.89 4.10 -10.93
C LEU A 285 14.27 4.66 -12.31
N GLU A 286 15.26 4.04 -12.95
CA GLU A 286 15.73 4.36 -14.30
C GLU A 286 14.81 3.81 -15.40
N GLY A 287 13.75 3.07 -15.05
CA GLY A 287 12.82 2.44 -16.00
C GLY A 287 13.41 1.24 -16.73
N GLN A 288 14.49 0.66 -16.20
CA GLN A 288 15.10 -0.55 -16.75
C GLN A 288 14.39 -1.79 -16.21
N ALA A 289 14.35 -2.84 -17.04
CA ALA A 289 13.80 -4.12 -16.61
C ALA A 289 14.61 -4.69 -15.41
N PRO A 290 13.91 -5.26 -14.40
CA PRO A 290 14.53 -5.89 -13.25
C PRO A 290 15.39 -7.11 -13.61
#